data_AF-A0A0P7W7S7-F1
#
_entry.id   AF-A0A0P7W7S7-F1
#
_cell.length_a   1.000
_cell.length_b   1.000
_cell.length_c   1.000
_cell.angle_alpha   90.00
_cell.angle_beta   90.00
_cell.angle_gamma   90.00
#
_symmetry.space_group_name_H-M   'P 1'
#
loop_
_entity.id
_entity.type
_entity.pdbx_description
1 polymer ?
#
loop_
_entity_poly.entity_id
_entity_poly.type
_entity_poly.pdbx_seq_one_letter_code
_entity_poly.pdbx_strand_id
1 'polypeptide(L)'
;MEDTINCAVVSEALLTILRGQDYPQYVARFGNSQPQVVMDWVPVQRQTIPPVMQGCGIPLSLDIEVQWTKYGSLMNPQAQIVNVTEVIRTNASTLQSLSGGSAVLPVSTSVTFLDISAPAQPGYKAPPTIDAKLPFDFFFPFV
;
A
#
# COMPACT_ATOMS: atom_id res chain seq x y z
N MET A 1 38.99 6.97 5.50
CA MET A 1 38.05 7.66 4.58
C MET A 1 37.64 6.76 3.42
N GLU A 2 38.50 5.87 2.90
CA GLU A 2 38.11 4.84 1.91
C GLU A 2 36.90 3.99 2.32
N ASP A 3 36.87 3.45 3.56
CA ASP A 3 35.84 2.50 3.98
C ASP A 3 34.42 3.09 4.01
N THR A 4 34.30 4.40 4.28
CA THR A 4 33.02 5.11 4.23
C THR A 4 32.53 5.35 2.80
N ILE A 5 33.45 5.52 1.84
CA ILE A 5 33.12 5.71 0.41
C ILE A 5 32.66 4.37 -0.19
N ASN A 6 33.34 3.28 0.15
CA ASN A 6 32.96 1.94 -0.29
C ASN A 6 31.58 1.52 0.23
N CYS A 7 31.18 2.01 1.41
CA CYS A 7 29.89 1.70 2.01
C CYS A 7 28.73 2.27 1.20
N ALA A 8 28.85 3.54 0.81
CA ALA A 8 27.82 4.23 0.05
C ALA A 8 27.58 3.54 -1.30
N VAL A 9 28.65 3.15 -1.98
CA VAL A 9 28.58 2.46 -3.28
C VAL A 9 27.86 1.11 -3.15
N VAL A 10 28.22 0.30 -2.15
CA VAL A 10 27.57 -1.00 -1.92
C VAL A 10 26.10 -0.82 -1.52
N SER A 11 25.81 0.19 -0.69
CA SER A 11 24.43 0.51 -0.27
C SER A 11 23.56 0.90 -1.46
N GLU A 12 24.06 1.78 -2.34
CA GLU A 12 23.35 2.20 -3.54
C GLU A 12 23.13 1.05 -4.53
N ALA A 13 24.15 0.20 -4.72
CA ALA A 13 24.04 -0.99 -5.55
C ALA A 13 22.96 -1.95 -5.01
N LEU A 14 22.93 -2.21 -3.71
CA LEU A 14 21.93 -3.06 -3.09
C LEU A 14 20.52 -2.46 -3.12
N LEU A 15 20.38 -1.14 -2.93
CA LEU A 15 19.09 -0.47 -3.11
C LEU A 15 18.55 -0.65 -4.53
N THR A 16 19.42 -0.55 -5.52
CA THR A 16 19.06 -0.76 -6.93
C THR A 16 18.63 -2.20 -7.18
N ILE A 17 19.32 -3.18 -6.59
CA ILE A 17 18.95 -4.60 -6.67
C ILE A 17 17.59 -4.86 -6.01
N LEU A 18 17.39 -4.32 -4.79
CA LEU A 18 16.15 -4.49 -4.03
C LEU A 18 14.93 -3.92 -4.76
N ARG A 19 15.09 -2.76 -5.40
CA ARG A 19 14.02 -2.06 -6.14
C ARG A 19 13.85 -2.57 -7.57
N GLY A 20 14.86 -3.18 -8.16
CA GLY A 20 14.86 -3.58 -9.56
C GLY A 20 14.91 -2.38 -10.51
N GLN A 21 14.60 -2.63 -11.78
CA GLN A 21 14.52 -1.60 -12.81
C GLN A 21 13.16 -0.91 -12.78
N ASP A 22 13.15 0.40 -13.08
CA ASP A 22 11.93 1.22 -13.23
C ASP A 22 10.96 1.16 -12.02
N TYR A 23 11.52 1.27 -10.81
CA TYR A 23 10.71 1.23 -9.59
C TYR A 23 9.64 2.34 -9.58
N PRO A 24 8.35 1.99 -9.47
CA PRO A 24 7.27 2.93 -9.67
C PRO A 24 7.15 3.92 -8.51
N GLN A 25 6.80 5.17 -8.81
CA GLN A 25 6.46 6.17 -7.80
C GLN A 25 4.97 6.10 -7.40
N TYR A 26 4.15 5.52 -8.25
CA TYR A 26 2.71 5.42 -8.08
C TYR A 26 2.22 4.04 -8.50
N VAL A 27 1.20 3.54 -7.83
CA VAL A 27 0.47 2.34 -8.23
C VAL A 27 -0.98 2.68 -8.53
N ALA A 28 -1.58 1.92 -9.44
CA ALA A 28 -2.99 2.06 -9.74
C ALA A 28 -3.85 1.61 -8.54
N ARG A 29 -4.86 2.40 -8.21
CA ARG A 29 -5.82 2.14 -7.14
C ARG A 29 -6.74 0.96 -7.46
N PHE A 30 -7.12 0.81 -8.73
CA PHE A 30 -7.91 -0.30 -9.24
C PHE A 30 -7.17 -1.00 -10.38
N GLY A 31 -7.47 -2.27 -10.63
CA GLY A 31 -6.85 -3.03 -11.72
C GLY A 31 -7.20 -2.52 -13.13
N ASN A 32 -8.24 -1.68 -13.25
CA ASN A 32 -8.72 -1.07 -14.49
C ASN A 32 -8.55 0.46 -14.51
N SER A 33 -7.74 1.03 -13.63
CA SER A 33 -7.47 2.47 -13.63
C SER A 33 -6.82 2.90 -14.94
N GLN A 34 -7.34 3.98 -15.51
CA GLN A 34 -6.82 4.55 -16.75
C GLN A 34 -5.67 5.53 -16.45
N PRO A 35 -4.59 5.56 -17.26
CA PRO A 35 -3.47 6.49 -17.06
C PRO A 35 -3.85 7.96 -17.00
N GLN A 36 -4.92 8.37 -17.67
CA GLN A 36 -5.37 9.77 -17.67
C GLN A 36 -6.07 10.18 -16.37
N VAL A 37 -6.51 9.23 -15.54
CA VAL A 37 -7.25 9.51 -14.30
C VAL A 37 -6.27 9.66 -13.15
N VAL A 38 -5.74 10.87 -12.96
CA VAL A 38 -4.71 11.17 -11.95
C VAL A 38 -5.11 10.75 -10.53
N MET A 39 -6.39 10.87 -10.18
CA MET A 39 -6.92 10.53 -8.84
C MET A 39 -6.94 9.04 -8.52
N ASP A 40 -6.72 8.19 -9.51
CA ASP A 40 -6.64 6.73 -9.36
C ASP A 40 -5.21 6.26 -9.04
N TRP A 41 -4.24 7.16 -8.94
CA TRP A 41 -2.85 6.80 -8.65
C TRP A 41 -2.52 7.02 -7.18
N VAL A 42 -2.04 5.97 -6.51
CA VAL A 42 -1.63 5.98 -5.11
C VAL A 42 -0.11 6.11 -5.04
N PRO A 43 0.46 7.13 -4.37
CA PRO A 43 1.90 7.28 -4.24
C PRO A 43 2.49 6.18 -3.35
N VAL A 44 3.68 5.69 -3.72
CA VAL A 44 4.46 4.78 -2.88
C VAL A 44 5.19 5.60 -1.82
N GLN A 45 4.78 5.46 -0.55
CA GLN A 45 5.39 6.14 0.57
C GLN A 45 6.68 5.46 0.98
N ARG A 46 7.80 6.18 1.00
CA ARG A 46 9.11 5.60 1.35
C ARG A 46 9.44 5.86 2.81
N GLN A 47 9.70 4.80 3.55
CA GLN A 47 10.18 4.85 4.92
C GLN A 47 11.53 4.15 5.00
N THR A 48 12.56 4.89 5.38
CA THR A 48 13.89 4.33 5.64
C THR A 48 14.09 4.29 7.14
N ILE A 49 14.28 3.10 7.70
CA ILE A 49 14.60 2.94 9.11
C ILE A 49 16.13 3.07 9.24
N PRO A 50 16.64 4.14 9.86
CA PRO A 50 18.08 4.33 9.99
C PRO A 50 18.70 3.28 10.92
N PRO A 51 19.98 2.94 10.73
CA PRO A 51 20.68 2.01 11.63
C PRO A 51 20.83 2.62 13.03
N VAL A 52 20.68 1.77 14.05
CA VAL A 52 20.75 2.14 15.48
C VAL A 52 22.18 2.47 15.95
N MET A 53 23.20 2.10 15.18
CA MET A 53 24.61 2.25 15.53
C MET A 53 25.38 3.12 14.52
N GLN A 54 26.42 3.80 15.02
CA GLN A 54 27.39 4.53 14.20
C GLN A 54 28.19 3.54 13.34
N GLY A 55 27.87 3.47 12.04
CA GLY A 55 28.50 2.55 11.10
C GLY A 55 27.85 2.62 9.72
N CYS A 56 28.33 1.77 8.80
CA CYS A 56 27.74 1.60 7.48
C CYS A 56 26.38 0.90 7.59
N GLY A 57 25.29 1.57 7.21
CA GLY A 57 23.97 0.94 7.14
C GLY A 57 23.75 0.27 5.79
N ILE A 58 23.84 -1.05 5.73
CA ILE A 58 23.66 -1.81 4.48
C ILE A 58 22.19 -2.25 4.35
N PRO A 59 21.49 -1.88 3.26
CA PRO A 59 20.11 -2.27 3.02
C PRO A 59 20.07 -3.72 2.54
N LEU A 60 19.43 -4.58 3.33
CA LEU A 60 19.36 -6.02 3.04
C LEU A 60 17.94 -6.46 2.69
N SER A 61 16.91 -5.74 3.14
CA SER A 61 15.55 -6.09 2.81
C SER A 61 14.68 -4.89 2.43
N LEU A 62 13.78 -5.16 1.49
CA LEU A 62 12.73 -4.27 1.03
C LEU A 62 11.38 -4.91 1.35
N ASP A 63 10.62 -4.30 2.25
CA ASP A 63 9.27 -4.72 2.58
C ASP A 63 8.26 -3.73 1.99
N ILE A 64 7.34 -4.23 1.17
CA ILE A 64 6.27 -3.43 0.59
C ILE A 64 4.96 -3.81 1.27
N GLU A 65 4.36 -2.87 1.99
CA GLU A 65 3.04 -3.02 2.59
C GLU A 65 1.98 -2.35 1.71
N VAL A 66 1.02 -3.13 1.23
CA VAL A 66 -0.10 -2.68 0.41
C VAL A 66 -1.38 -2.77 1.22
N GLN A 67 -1.91 -1.62 1.64
CA GLN A 67 -3.19 -1.54 2.34
C GLN A 67 -4.32 -1.40 1.31
N TRP A 68 -5.31 -2.27 1.38
CA TRP A 68 -6.42 -2.32 0.43
C TRP A 68 -7.76 -2.44 1.13
N THR A 69 -8.83 -2.01 0.46
CA THR A 69 -10.19 -2.04 0.98
C THR A 69 -11.19 -2.47 -0.08
N LYS A 70 -12.36 -2.92 0.34
CA LYS A 70 -13.52 -3.20 -0.53
C LYS A 70 -14.29 -1.90 -0.77
N TYR A 71 -14.27 -1.42 -2.01
CA TYR A 71 -14.98 -0.22 -2.44
C TYR A 71 -16.18 -0.57 -3.33
N GLY A 72 -17.31 0.12 -3.12
CA GLY A 72 -18.51 -0.03 -3.94
C GLY A 72 -19.67 -0.72 -3.23
N SER A 73 -20.55 -1.35 -4.00
CA SER A 73 -21.78 -1.96 -3.47
C SER A 73 -21.50 -3.25 -2.68
N LEU A 74 -22.34 -3.55 -1.67
CA LEU A 74 -22.25 -4.81 -0.92
C LEU A 74 -22.34 -6.05 -1.82
N MET A 75 -23.12 -5.98 -2.90
CA MET A 75 -23.32 -7.12 -3.82
C MET A 75 -22.16 -7.33 -4.81
N ASN A 76 -21.34 -6.31 -5.03
CA ASN A 76 -20.22 -6.35 -5.95
C ASN A 76 -19.14 -5.33 -5.55
N PRO A 77 -18.41 -5.59 -4.44
CA PRO A 77 -17.31 -4.74 -4.03
C PRO A 77 -16.08 -5.01 -4.90
N GLN A 78 -15.34 -3.96 -5.22
CA GLN A 78 -14.06 -4.04 -5.94
C GLN A 78 -12.91 -3.78 -4.96
N ALA A 79 -11.78 -4.47 -5.14
CA ALA A 79 -10.58 -4.20 -4.36
C ALA A 79 -9.96 -2.86 -4.78
N GLN A 80 -9.67 -2.03 -3.79
CA GLN A 80 -9.13 -0.69 -3.95
C GLN A 80 -7.87 -0.55 -3.11
N ILE A 81 -6.72 -0.22 -3.72
CA ILE A 81 -5.51 0.12 -2.96
C ILE A 81 -5.69 1.51 -2.35
N VAL A 82 -5.46 1.62 -1.05
CA VAL A 82 -5.61 2.87 -0.29
C VAL A 82 -4.25 3.48 0.02
N ASN A 83 -3.28 2.64 0.41
CA ASN A 83 -1.93 3.08 0.74
C ASN A 83 -0.89 2.03 0.34
N VAL A 84 0.30 2.49 -0.07
CA VAL A 84 1.45 1.62 -0.31
C VAL A 84 2.65 2.21 0.41
N THR A 85 3.27 1.40 1.26
CA THR A 85 4.46 1.79 2.02
C THR A 85 5.63 0.90 1.65
N GLU A 86 6.73 1.51 1.27
CA GLU A 86 8.04 0.90 1.06
C GLU A 86 8.86 1.07 2.34
N VAL A 87 9.30 -0.03 2.95
CA VAL A 87 10.14 -0.04 4.14
C VAL A 87 11.47 -0.70 3.80
N ILE A 88 12.55 0.09 3.84
CA ILE A 88 13.91 -0.44 3.69
C ILE A 88 14.47 -0.71 5.09
N ARG A 89 14.91 -1.95 5.32
CA ARG A 89 15.61 -2.33 6.55
C ARG A 89 17.11 -2.36 6.31
N THR A 90 17.81 -1.52 7.07
CA THR A 90 19.27 -1.52 7.13
C THR A 90 19.73 -2.30 8.35
N ASN A 91 20.70 -3.20 8.17
CA ASN A 91 21.40 -3.82 9.29
C ASN A 91 22.65 -3.00 9.63
N ALA A 92 23.02 -2.95 10.91
CA ALA A 92 24.30 -2.42 11.37
C ALA A 92 25.42 -3.44 11.09
N SER A 93 25.68 -3.69 9.81
CA SER A 93 26.75 -4.57 9.36
C SER A 93 27.94 -3.73 8.92
N THR A 94 29.14 -4.04 9.40
CA THR A 94 30.35 -3.38 8.91
C THR A 94 30.76 -3.98 7.56
N LEU A 95 31.25 -3.14 6.64
CA LEU A 95 31.83 -3.59 5.37
C LEU A 95 32.92 -4.65 5.57
N GLN A 96 33.63 -4.59 6.69
CA GLN A 96 34.65 -5.57 7.08
C GLN A 96 34.09 -6.99 7.23
N SER A 97 32.83 -7.14 7.66
CA SER A 97 32.14 -8.43 7.69
C SER A 97 31.88 -8.97 6.29
N LEU A 98 31.78 -8.12 5.27
CA LEU A 98 31.53 -8.49 3.88
C LEU A 98 32.82 -8.71 3.09
N SER A 99 33.89 -7.97 3.41
CA SER A 99 35.17 -8.03 2.70
C SER A 99 35.99 -9.29 3.00
N GLY A 100 35.68 -10.02 4.08
CA GLY A 100 36.38 -11.24 4.50
C GLY A 100 35.98 -12.53 3.76
N GLY A 101 35.08 -12.46 2.77
CA GLY A 101 34.74 -13.58 1.88
C GLY A 101 33.91 -14.73 2.48
N SER A 102 33.67 -14.74 3.80
CA SER A 102 33.01 -15.84 4.49
C SER A 102 31.56 -15.58 4.92
N ALA A 103 31.08 -14.33 4.82
CA ALA A 103 29.72 -13.97 5.21
C ALA A 103 28.81 -13.81 3.98
N VAL A 104 27.76 -14.62 3.91
CA VAL A 104 26.66 -14.47 2.96
C VAL A 104 25.52 -13.76 3.67
N LEU A 105 25.17 -12.54 3.24
CA LEU A 105 24.01 -11.83 3.76
C LEU A 105 22.80 -12.10 2.84
N PRO A 106 21.66 -12.58 3.37
CA PRO A 106 20.46 -12.75 2.58
C PRO A 106 19.90 -11.37 2.19
N VAL A 107 19.63 -11.21 0.90
CA VAL A 107 18.94 -10.04 0.35
C VAL A 107 17.54 -10.47 -0.04
N SER A 108 16.52 -9.77 0.43
CA SER A 108 15.12 -10.17 0.21
C SER A 108 14.21 -8.98 -0.08
N THR A 109 13.25 -9.23 -0.97
CA THR A 109 12.12 -8.33 -1.22
C THR A 109 10.84 -9.06 -0.86
N SER A 110 9.98 -8.45 -0.06
CA SER A 110 8.71 -9.01 0.38
C SER A 110 7.55 -8.06 0.09
N VAL A 111 6.36 -8.61 -0.16
CA VAL A 111 5.14 -7.84 -0.38
C VAL A 111 4.03 -8.40 0.50
N THR A 112 3.41 -7.53 1.30
CA THR A 112 2.33 -7.89 2.22
C THR A 112 1.07 -7.11 1.85
N PHE A 113 -0.06 -7.80 1.73
CA PHE A 113 -1.36 -7.19 1.45
C PHE A 113 -2.22 -7.18 2.72
N LEU A 114 -2.60 -5.99 3.18
CA LEU A 114 -3.39 -5.79 4.40
C LEU A 114 -4.81 -5.32 4.05
N ASP A 115 -5.80 -6.13 4.40
CA ASP A 115 -7.22 -5.76 4.28
C ASP A 115 -7.60 -4.79 5.41
N ILE A 116 -7.94 -3.55 5.06
CA ILE A 116 -8.42 -2.51 5.97
C ILE A 116 -9.92 -2.22 5.78
N SER A 117 -10.67 -3.14 5.17
CA SER A 117 -12.11 -3.00 4.94
C SER A 117 -12.88 -2.91 6.25
N ALA A 118 -13.70 -1.86 6.36
CA ALA A 118 -14.74 -1.81 7.39
C ALA A 118 -15.93 -2.69 6.98
N PRO A 119 -16.71 -3.22 7.94
CA PRO A 119 -17.99 -3.84 7.64
C PRO A 119 -18.89 -2.87 6.87
N ALA A 120 -19.58 -3.38 5.85
CA ALA A 120 -20.54 -2.57 5.11
C ALA A 120 -21.63 -2.07 6.07
N GLN A 121 -21.84 -0.77 6.12
CA GLN A 121 -22.94 -0.21 6.87
C GLN A 121 -24.23 -0.34 6.04
N PRO A 122 -25.33 -0.79 6.65
CA PRO A 122 -26.62 -0.80 5.98
C PRO A 122 -27.02 0.64 5.67
N GLY A 123 -26.80 1.06 4.43
CA GLY A 123 -27.43 2.26 3.89
C GLY A 123 -28.91 1.94 3.69
N TYR A 124 -29.75 2.32 4.65
CA TYR A 124 -31.18 2.34 4.40
C TYR A 124 -31.40 3.31 3.24
N LYS A 125 -31.93 2.82 2.10
CA LYS A 125 -32.52 3.71 1.12
C LYS A 125 -33.54 4.57 1.87
N ALA A 126 -33.59 5.88 1.58
CA ALA A 126 -34.65 6.71 2.11
C ALA A 126 -35.98 5.98 1.89
N PRO A 127 -36.84 5.83 2.93
CA PRO A 127 -38.13 5.19 2.76
C PRO A 127 -38.83 5.87 1.58
N PRO A 128 -39.37 5.10 0.62
CA PRO A 128 -39.98 5.68 -0.58
C PRO A 128 -41.08 6.64 -0.16
N THR A 129 -41.23 7.73 -0.89
CA THR A 129 -42.40 8.61 -0.71
C THR A 129 -43.65 7.83 -1.10
N ILE A 130 -44.49 7.51 -0.13
CA ILE A 130 -45.76 6.83 -0.36
C ILE A 130 -46.79 7.89 -0.79
N ASP A 131 -47.12 7.96 -2.07
CA ASP A 131 -48.27 8.73 -2.58
C ASP A 131 -49.55 7.88 -2.47
N ALA A 132 -50.02 7.67 -1.23
CA ALA A 132 -51.25 6.95 -0.97
C ALA A 132 -52.45 7.88 -1.17
N LYS A 133 -53.27 7.62 -2.20
CA LYS A 133 -54.56 8.27 -2.43
C LYS A 133 -55.69 7.34 -2.04
N LEU A 134 -56.62 7.85 -1.24
CA LEU A 134 -57.85 7.12 -0.94
C LEU A 134 -58.77 7.13 -2.16
N PRO A 135 -59.47 6.03 -2.46
CA PRO A 135 -60.59 6.02 -3.40
C PRO A 135 -61.65 7.05 -3.00
N PHE A 136 -62.43 7.53 -3.98
CA PHE A 136 -63.43 8.58 -3.76
C PHE A 136 -64.54 8.19 -2.77
N ASP A 137 -64.74 6.89 -2.56
CA ASP A 137 -65.79 6.26 -1.77
C ASP A 137 -65.28 5.66 -0.45
N PHE A 138 -64.03 5.95 -0.04
CA PHE A 138 -63.43 5.36 1.16
C PHE A 138 -64.26 5.52 2.44
N PHE A 139 -65.01 6.61 2.55
CA PHE A 139 -65.87 6.89 3.71
C PHE A 139 -67.35 6.59 3.47
N PHE A 140 -67.75 5.96 2.36
CA PHE A 140 -69.16 5.68 2.11
C PHE A 140 -69.65 4.50 2.99
N PRO A 141 -70.80 4.59 3.70
CA PRO A 141 -71.73 5.72 3.85
C PRO A 141 -71.57 6.47 5.21
N PHE A 142 -70.39 6.40 5.83
CA PHE A 142 -70.13 6.98 7.15
C PHE A 142 -69.85 8.50 7.07
N VAL A 143 -70.91 9.27 6.81
CA VAL A 143 -71.04 10.71 7.12
C VAL A 143 -72.41 10.99 7.71
#